data_AF-M7P222-F1
#
_entry.id   AF-M7P222-F1
#
_cell.length_a   1.000
_cell.length_b   1.000
_cell.length_c   1.000
_cell.angle_alpha   90.00
_cell.angle_beta   90.00
_cell.angle_gamma   90.00
#
_symmetry.space_group_name_H-M   'P 1'
#
loop_
_entity.id
_entity.type
_entity.pdbx_description
1 polymer ?
#
loop_
_entity_poly.entity_id
_entity_poly.type
_entity_poly.pdbx_seq_one_letter_code
_entity_poly.pdbx_strand_id
1 'polypeptide(L)' 'MEVIYGLLPAMLLLGLVGVAVFFWAVRSGQYDDMEGAAHRVLLDDDAPQDPQPEDDKQNSDNTKAR' A
#
# COMPACT_ATOMS: atom_id res chain seq x y z
N MET A 1 47.75 -5.24 5.53
CA MET A 1 46.95 -6.30 6.18
C MET A 1 46.07 -5.79 7.32
N GLU A 2 46.37 -4.64 7.93
CA GLU A 2 45.58 -4.05 9.03
C GLU A 2 44.14 -3.66 8.63
N VAL A 3 43.97 -3.07 7.44
CA VAL A 3 42.68 -2.56 6.95
C VAL A 3 41.60 -3.65 6.86
N ILE A 4 42.00 -4.90 6.58
CA ILE A 4 41.06 -6.03 6.48
C ILE A 4 40.36 -6.29 7.82
N TYR A 5 41.05 -6.09 8.95
CA TYR A 5 40.47 -6.26 10.27
C TYR A 5 39.40 -5.22 10.60
N GLY A 6 39.41 -4.05 9.97
CA GLY A 6 38.35 -3.05 10.08
C GLY A 6 37.22 -3.26 9.06
N LEU A 7 37.56 -3.59 7.81
CA LEU A 7 36.59 -3.74 6.73
C LEU A 7 35.68 -4.97 6.90
N LEU A 8 36.23 -6.09 7.36
CA LEU A 8 35.48 -7.34 7.51
C LEU A 8 34.32 -7.24 8.51
N PRO A 9 34.51 -6.72 9.74
CA PRO A 9 33.40 -6.51 10.66
C PRO A 9 32.46 -5.39 10.19
N ALA A 10 32.98 -4.34 9.55
CA ALA A 10 32.15 -3.27 9.01
C ALA A 10 31.17 -3.77 7.92
N MET A 11 31.65 -4.62 7.00
CA MET A 11 30.78 -5.23 5.99
C MET A 11 29.77 -6.21 6.59
N LEU A 12 30.15 -6.99 7.60
CA LEU A 12 29.22 -7.88 8.31
C LEU A 12 28.10 -7.08 9.00
N LEU A 13 28.45 -5.98 9.68
CA LEU A 13 27.46 -5.09 10.31
C LEU A 13 26.55 -4.45 9.27
N LEU A 14 27.11 -3.94 8.16
CA LEU A 14 26.33 -3.34 7.10
C LEU A 14 25.35 -4.35 6.47
N GLY A 15 25.80 -5.59 6.25
CA GLY A 15 24.95 -6.69 5.79
C GLY A 15 23.83 -7.00 6.79
N LEU A 16 24.14 -7.08 8.08
CA LEU A 16 23.15 -7.32 9.14
C LEU A 16 22.08 -6.21 9.18
N VAL A 17 22.50 -4.95 9.08
CA VAL A 17 21.59 -3.79 9.01
C VAL A 17 20.70 -3.89 7.79
N GLY A 18 21.26 -4.21 6.62
CA GLY A 18 20.47 -4.40 5.39
C GLY A 18 19.40 -5.48 5.53
N VAL A 19 19.75 -6.62 6.12
CA VAL A 19 18.81 -7.71 6.40
C VAL A 19 17.73 -7.28 7.40
N ALA A 20 18.10 -6.59 8.48
CA ALA A 20 17.13 -6.10 9.46
C ALA A 20 16.13 -5.10 8.85
N VAL A 21 16.62 -4.16 8.03
CA VAL A 21 15.77 -3.21 7.29
C VAL A 21 14.87 -3.93 6.30
N PHE A 22 15.38 -4.93 5.59
CA PHE A 22 14.59 -5.74 4.66
C PHE A 22 13.43 -6.46 5.38
N PHE A 23 13.70 -7.13 6.49
CA PHE A 23 12.65 -7.80 7.28
C PHE A 23 11.63 -6.80 7.84
N TRP A 24 12.09 -5.61 8.27
CA TRP A 24 11.19 -4.54 8.72
C TRP A 24 10.28 -4.03 7.59
N ALA A 25 10.81 -3.83 6.38
CA ALA A 25 10.04 -3.39 5.22
C ALA A 25 8.99 -4.43 4.81
N VAL A 26 9.37 -5.71 4.76
CA VAL A 26 8.44 -6.83 4.50
C VAL A 26 7.33 -6.87 5.57
N ARG A 27 7.68 -6.75 6.85
CA ARG A 27 6.71 -6.78 7.96
C ARG A 27 5.79 -5.56 8.00
N SER A 28 6.22 -4.42 7.44
CA SER A 28 5.45 -3.18 7.40
C SER A 28 4.37 -3.17 6.31
N GLY A 29 4.19 -4.25 5.55
CA GLY A 29 3.10 -4.37 4.59
C GLY A 29 3.27 -3.50 3.33
N GLN A 30 4.47 -2.98 3.06
CA GLN A 30 4.72 -2.14 1.88
C GLN A 30 4.54 -2.90 0.54
N TYR A 31 4.51 -4.23 0.59
CA TYR A 31 4.23 -5.08 -0.57
C TYR A 31 2.74 -5.33 -0.80
N ASP A 32 1.86 -4.98 0.15
CA ASP A 32 0.42 -5.28 0.08
C ASP A 32 -0.32 -4.32 -0.88
N ASP A 33 0.18 -3.09 -1.04
CA ASP A 33 -0.38 -2.08 -1.99
C ASP A 33 0.17 -2.22 -3.42
N MET A 34 1.11 -3.13 -3.68
CA MET A 34 1.56 -3.42 -5.06
C MET A 34 0.48 -4.13 -5.87
N GLU A 35 -0.36 -4.95 -5.23
CA GLU A 35 -1.49 -5.65 -5.86
C GLU A 35 -2.59 -4.65 -6.30
N GLY A 36 -2.91 -3.68 -5.44
CA GLY A 36 -3.92 -2.66 -5.73
C GLY A 36 -3.49 -1.64 -6.80
N ALA A 37 -2.22 -1.27 -6.86
CA ALA A 37 -1.69 -0.35 -7.86
C ALA A 37 -1.70 -0.95 -9.29
N ALA A 38 -1.40 -2.25 -9.42
CA ALA A 38 -1.44 -2.94 -10.71
C ALA A 38 -2.87 -3.07 -11.27
N HIS A 39 -3.87 -3.25 -10.39
CA HIS A 39 -5.27 -3.32 -10.78
C HIS A 39 -5.76 -1.97 -11.35
N ARG A 40 -5.40 -0.85 -10.71
CA ARG A 40 -5.73 0.51 -11.19
C ARG A 40 -5.11 0.81 -12.56
N VAL A 41 -3.82 0.52 -12.74
CA VAL A 41 -3.12 0.86 -14.01
C VAL A 41 -3.60 0.07 -15.23
N LEU A 42 -4.20 -1.12 -15.04
CA LEU A 42 -4.71 -1.96 -16.12
C LEU A 42 -6.22 -1.80 -16.39
N LEU A 43 -6.98 -1.21 -15.46
CA LEU A 43 -8.44 -1.05 -15.56
C LEU A 43 -8.91 0.41 -15.68
N ASP A 44 -8.05 1.39 -15.39
CA ASP A 44 -8.40 2.81 -15.45
C ASP A 44 -8.49 3.38 -16.88
N ASP A 45 -7.98 2.69 -17.90
CA ASP A 45 -8.08 3.14 -19.30
C ASP A 45 -9.39 2.72 -20.01
N ASP A 46 -10.15 1.77 -19.44
CA ASP A 46 -11.35 1.19 -20.07
C ASP A 46 -12.64 1.33 -19.24
N ALA A 47 -12.59 1.97 -18.07
CA ALA A 47 -13.82 2.30 -17.34
C ALA A 47 -14.43 3.59 -17.90
N PRO A 48 -15.63 3.56 -18.51
CA PRO A 48 -16.40 4.78 -18.70
C PRO A 48 -16.57 5.40 -17.32
N GLN A 49 -16.32 6.72 -17.20
CA GLN A 49 -16.82 7.48 -16.06
C GLN A 49 -18.34 7.35 -16.07
N ASP A 50 -18.86 6.35 -15.35
CA ASP A 50 -20.29 6.22 -15.15
C ASP A 50 -20.71 7.46 -14.33
N PRO A 51 -21.56 8.35 -14.87
CA PRO A 51 -22.09 9.44 -14.08
C PRO A 51 -22.82 8.77 -12.92
N GLN A 52 -22.40 9.09 -11.67
CA GLN A 52 -23.16 8.63 -10.51
C GLN A 52 -24.64 8.96 -10.74
N PRO A 53 -25.55 7.97 -10.68
CA PRO A 53 -26.96 8.28 -10.70
C PRO A 53 -27.24 9.06 -9.42
N GLU A 54 -27.67 10.30 -9.59
CA GLU A 54 -28.43 11.00 -8.57
C GLU A 54 -29.73 10.24 -8.36
N ASP A 55 -29.70 9.17 -7.56
CA ASP A 55 -30.91 8.52 -7.07
C ASP A 55 -31.30 9.19 -5.75
N ASP A 56 -32.04 10.29 -5.94
CA ASP A 56 -33.20 10.62 -5.12
C ASP A 56 -33.96 9.35 -4.74
N LYS A 57 -33.91 8.97 -3.46
CA LYS A 57 -35.05 8.55 -2.61
C LYS A 57 -34.59 7.71 -1.42
N GLN A 58 -34.34 8.38 -0.30
CA GLN A 58 -34.59 7.82 1.02
C GLN A 58 -35.82 8.53 1.58
N ASN A 59 -37.01 8.06 1.18
CA ASN A 59 -37.88 7.19 1.98
C ASN A 59 -38.29 7.83 3.33
N SER A 60 -39.54 8.30 3.33
CA SER A 60 -40.50 8.21 4.44
C SER A 60 -40.03 8.63 5.83
N ASP A 61 -40.41 9.84 6.24
CA ASP A 61 -40.82 10.07 7.61
C ASP A 61 -42.11 10.91 7.68
N ASN A 62 -43.11 10.29 8.30
CA ASN A 62 -44.32 10.84 8.90
C ASN A 62 -45.57 11.10 8.05
N THR A 63 -46.24 9.98 7.72
CA THR A 63 -47.69 9.88 7.96
C THR A 63 -47.97 9.88 9.48
N LYS A 64 -48.21 11.07 10.06
CA LYS A 64 -48.99 11.34 11.29
C LYS A 64 -48.77 12.83 11.58
N ALA A 65 -49.76 13.71 11.64
CA ALA A 65 -51.12 13.54 12.10
C ALA A 65 -51.97 14.71 11.57
N ARG A 66 -53.24 14.40 11.29
CA ARG A 66 -54.43 15.24 11.47
C ARG A 66 -54.48 16.61 10.82
#